data_AF-A0A6P8ZH62-F1
#
_entry.id   AF-A0A6P8ZH62-F1
#
_cell.length_a   1.000
_cell.length_b   1.000
_cell.length_c   1.000
_cell.angle_alpha   90.00
_cell.angle_beta   90.00
_cell.angle_gamma   90.00
#
_symmetry.space_group_name_H-M   'P 1'
#
loop_
_entity.id
_entity.type
_entity.pdbx_description
1 polymer ?
#
loop_
_entity_poly.entity_id
_entity_poly.type
_entity_poly.pdbx_seq_one_letter_code
_entity_poly.pdbx_strand_id
1 'polypeptide(L)'
;MRGGPHVHGVHLDGVGRTIASSPEGHRRPETTTVKVYARCLRPDIEYKTLGITFQTTCREVVEALLSKYRMRHRDPNLFFLTMEVTVRRAGVRTVLVLDEEARPAALQACHPTGDSRFALQTRRGGLVKIYDSAVMPGSQYKSLLISERTTVDELLQILLNCYNSKERVEQFSLYEVNSSQEYQRKLHPDDHPLRVQQAWLPQHQLHFLVRRNTDYRMRRGKQTPWSPELASIPSSTPLNSRGMLPLSSTAPSTSSPFADYENYFYI
;
A
#
# COMPACT_ATOMS: atom_id res chain seq x y z
N MET A 1 -49.73 -48.82 8.11
CA MET A 1 -48.44 -48.60 8.80
C MET A 1 -47.92 -47.20 8.48
N ARG A 2 -47.36 -46.51 9.49
CA ARG A 2 -46.78 -45.14 9.52
C ARG A 2 -47.82 -44.01 9.38
N GLY A 3 -47.82 -42.92 10.14
CA GLY A 3 -46.90 -42.33 11.12
C GLY A 3 -47.16 -40.81 11.08
N GLY A 4 -47.60 -40.19 12.17
CA GLY A 4 -48.24 -38.85 12.18
C GLY A 4 -47.31 -37.64 12.03
N PRO A 5 -47.83 -36.39 12.14
CA PRO A 5 -47.01 -35.20 12.29
C PRO A 5 -47.00 -34.68 13.73
N HIS A 6 -45.83 -34.14 14.06
CA HIS A 6 -45.38 -33.55 15.31
C HIS A 6 -46.20 -32.34 15.76
N VAL A 7 -46.48 -32.29 17.07
CA VAL A 7 -46.91 -31.10 17.79
C VAL A 7 -45.75 -30.11 17.92
N HIS A 8 -45.88 -28.91 17.36
CA HIS A 8 -45.04 -27.77 17.72
C HIS A 8 -45.68 -27.05 18.92
N GLY A 9 -44.97 -27.05 20.05
CA GLY A 9 -45.37 -26.34 21.25
C GLY A 9 -45.43 -24.84 20.99
N VAL A 10 -46.63 -24.29 21.07
CA VAL A 10 -46.87 -22.85 21.22
C VAL A 10 -46.80 -22.52 22.71
N HIS A 11 -45.75 -21.82 23.13
CA HIS A 11 -45.73 -21.18 24.45
C HIS A 11 -46.47 -19.86 24.33
N LEU A 12 -47.64 -19.78 24.95
CA LEU A 12 -48.49 -18.59 25.03
C LEU A 12 -48.19 -17.88 26.35
N ASP A 13 -47.67 -16.66 26.30
CA ASP A 13 -47.72 -15.76 27.45
C ASP A 13 -49.13 -15.17 27.57
N GLY A 14 -49.60 -15.00 28.82
CA GLY A 14 -50.97 -14.64 29.22
C GLY A 14 -51.47 -13.25 28.81
N VAL A 15 -50.91 -12.63 27.78
CA VAL A 15 -51.40 -11.39 27.16
C VAL A 15 -51.19 -11.53 25.65
N GLY A 16 -52.18 -12.05 24.92
CA GLY A 16 -52.09 -12.44 23.51
C GLY A 16 -51.49 -11.40 22.54
N ARG A 17 -50.16 -11.31 22.49
CA ARG A 17 -49.40 -10.57 21.48
C ARG A 17 -48.42 -11.53 20.82
N THR A 18 -48.55 -11.65 19.50
CA THR A 18 -47.59 -12.31 18.64
C THR A 18 -46.24 -11.58 18.75
N ILE A 19 -45.23 -12.22 19.35
CA ILE A 19 -43.84 -11.77 19.23
C ILE A 19 -43.39 -12.16 17.82
N ALA A 20 -43.48 -11.23 16.89
CA ALA A 20 -42.81 -11.35 15.61
C ALA A 20 -41.29 -11.37 15.89
N SER A 21 -40.67 -12.53 15.73
CA SER A 21 -39.22 -12.64 15.61
C SER A 21 -38.81 -11.85 14.37
N SER A 22 -38.32 -10.62 14.58
CA SER A 22 -37.80 -9.78 13.51
C SER A 22 -36.61 -10.48 12.86
N PRO A 23 -36.57 -10.64 11.53
CA PRO A 23 -35.45 -11.28 10.85
C PRO A 23 -34.22 -10.41 11.06
N GLU A 24 -33.07 -11.05 11.27
CA GLU A 24 -31.76 -10.41 11.48
C GLU A 24 -31.53 -9.28 10.47
N GLY A 25 -31.85 -8.06 10.92
CA GLY A 25 -31.60 -6.86 10.16
C GLY A 25 -30.09 -6.76 10.01
N HIS A 26 -29.62 -6.66 8.76
CA HIS A 26 -28.30 -6.16 8.46
C HIS A 26 -28.15 -4.78 9.14
N ARG A 27 -27.66 -4.75 10.39
CA ARG A 27 -27.39 -3.51 11.10
C ARG A 27 -26.37 -2.76 10.27
N ARG A 28 -26.82 -1.68 9.61
CA ARG A 28 -25.92 -0.74 8.96
C ARG A 28 -24.90 -0.31 10.03
N PRO A 29 -23.60 -0.35 9.74
CA PRO A 29 -22.60 0.05 10.71
C PRO A 29 -22.90 1.48 11.15
N GLU A 30 -22.92 1.72 12.46
CA GLU A 30 -23.16 3.05 13.01
C GLU A 30 -22.06 3.99 12.50
N THR A 31 -22.49 5.07 11.83
CA THR A 31 -21.60 6.08 11.26
C THR A 31 -21.70 7.37 12.05
N THR A 32 -20.59 8.09 12.12
CA THR A 32 -20.49 9.42 12.72
C THR A 32 -19.62 10.32 11.86
N THR A 33 -19.48 11.58 12.24
CA THR A 33 -18.56 12.51 11.57
C THR A 33 -17.44 12.95 12.49
N VAL A 34 -16.26 13.11 11.91
CA VAL A 34 -15.08 13.70 12.58
C VAL A 34 -14.58 14.88 11.76
N LYS A 35 -14.14 15.94 12.44
CA LYS A 35 -13.46 17.08 11.82
C LYS A 35 -11.95 16.87 11.94
N VAL A 36 -11.26 16.80 10.81
CA VAL A 36 -9.80 16.66 10.77
C VAL A 36 -9.16 17.90 10.18
N TYR A 37 -8.32 18.57 10.96
CA TYR A 37 -7.55 19.73 10.53
C TYR A 37 -6.34 19.24 9.73
N ALA A 38 -6.31 19.52 8.43
CA ALA A 38 -5.32 18.97 7.50
C ALA A 38 -4.53 20.07 6.77
N ARG A 39 -4.12 21.11 7.53
CA ARG A 39 -3.35 22.25 6.99
C ARG A 39 -2.04 21.83 6.31
N CYS A 40 -1.45 20.71 6.73
CA CYS A 40 -0.26 20.12 6.12
C CYS A 40 -0.48 19.61 4.68
N LEU A 41 -1.74 19.38 4.27
CA LEU A 41 -2.10 19.06 2.88
C LEU A 41 -2.51 20.31 2.12
N ARG A 42 -3.44 21.11 2.69
CA ARG A 42 -3.98 22.33 2.07
C ARG A 42 -4.07 23.43 3.13
N PRO A 43 -3.14 24.41 3.15
CA PRO A 43 -3.13 25.48 4.14
C PRO A 43 -4.41 26.31 4.18
N ASP A 44 -5.05 26.50 3.01
CA ASP A 44 -6.28 27.30 2.86
C ASP A 44 -7.54 26.62 3.40
N ILE A 45 -7.46 25.32 3.73
CA ILE A 45 -8.59 24.57 4.26
C ILE A 45 -8.35 24.33 5.74
N GLU A 46 -9.20 24.94 6.55
CA GLU A 46 -9.08 24.82 8.00
C GLU A 46 -9.24 23.37 8.47
N TYR A 47 -10.34 22.73 8.07
CA TYR A 47 -10.63 21.32 8.39
C TYR A 47 -11.44 20.63 7.29
N LYS A 48 -11.38 19.30 7.28
CA LYS A 48 -12.26 18.44 6.49
C LYS A 48 -13.15 17.62 7.41
N THR A 49 -14.46 17.65 7.18
CA THR A 49 -15.40 16.74 7.82
C THR A 49 -15.45 15.42 7.05
N LEU A 50 -15.26 14.30 7.75
CA LEU A 50 -15.32 12.94 7.20
C LEU A 50 -16.44 12.17 7.90
N GLY A 51 -17.27 11.47 7.12
CA GLY A 51 -18.14 10.42 7.64
C GLY A 51 -17.35 9.13 7.79
N ILE A 52 -17.33 8.56 9.00
CA ILE A 52 -16.57 7.36 9.36
C ILE A 52 -17.41 6.42 10.23
N THR A 53 -16.98 5.16 10.34
CA THR A 53 -17.58 4.21 11.29
C THR A 53 -16.79 4.23 12.61
N PHE A 54 -17.35 3.62 13.66
CA PHE A 54 -16.62 3.41 14.92
C PHE A 54 -15.40 2.50 14.80
N GLN A 55 -15.30 1.70 13.74
CA GLN A 55 -14.15 0.83 13.47
C GLN A 55 -13.08 1.48 12.61
N THR A 56 -13.40 2.63 11.99
CA THR A 56 -12.48 3.30 11.08
C THR A 56 -11.21 3.72 11.81
N THR A 57 -10.05 3.29 11.30
CA THR A 57 -8.75 3.52 11.94
C THR A 57 -8.15 4.87 11.54
N CYS A 58 -7.12 5.32 12.25
CA CYS A 58 -6.36 6.51 11.88
C CYS A 58 -5.69 6.34 10.53
N ARG A 59 -5.15 5.15 10.22
CA ARG A 59 -4.58 4.81 8.91
C ARG A 59 -5.59 5.00 7.78
N GLU A 60 -6.80 4.47 7.93
CA GLU A 60 -7.86 4.64 6.93
C GLU A 60 -8.28 6.11 6.76
N VAL A 61 -8.29 6.89 7.86
CA VAL A 61 -8.56 8.33 7.79
C VAL A 61 -7.47 9.07 6.98
N VAL A 62 -6.19 8.75 7.19
CA VAL A 62 -5.08 9.30 6.40
C VAL A 62 -5.28 9.00 4.92
N GLU A 63 -5.51 7.74 4.56
CA GLU A 63 -5.71 7.31 3.17
C GLU A 63 -6.93 7.98 2.52
N ALA A 64 -8.03 8.13 3.28
CA ALA A 64 -9.23 8.82 2.84
C ALA A 64 -8.98 10.32 2.60
N LEU A 65 -8.20 10.98 3.44
CA LEU A 65 -7.80 12.38 3.25
C LEU A 65 -6.94 12.54 2.00
N LEU A 66 -5.88 11.75 1.86
CA LEU A 66 -5.02 11.78 0.67
C LEU A 66 -5.83 11.54 -0.60
N SER A 67 -6.76 10.59 -0.58
CA SER A 67 -7.69 10.35 -1.69
C SER A 67 -8.58 11.56 -2.01
N LYS A 68 -9.26 12.13 -1.01
CA LYS A 68 -10.16 13.28 -1.18
C LYS A 68 -9.44 14.53 -1.69
N TYR A 69 -8.17 14.71 -1.32
CA TYR A 69 -7.31 15.79 -1.79
C TYR A 69 -6.54 15.48 -3.08
N ARG A 70 -6.76 14.31 -3.71
CA ARG A 70 -6.05 13.86 -4.92
C ARG A 70 -4.52 13.75 -4.73
N MET A 71 -4.09 13.42 -3.53
CA MET A 71 -2.69 13.27 -3.10
C MET A 71 -2.29 11.80 -2.88
N ARG A 72 -2.87 10.86 -3.63
CA ARG A 72 -2.54 9.42 -3.55
C ARG A 72 -1.11 9.07 -3.96
N HIS A 73 -0.41 10.01 -4.61
CA HIS A 73 1.00 9.92 -4.96
C HIS A 73 1.93 10.34 -3.80
N ARG A 74 1.38 10.75 -2.65
CA ARG A 74 2.17 10.97 -1.44
C ARG A 74 2.12 9.71 -0.59
N ASP A 75 3.21 9.48 0.12
CA ASP A 75 3.35 8.35 1.02
C ASP A 75 2.44 8.51 2.26
N PRO A 76 1.46 7.60 2.49
CA PRO A 76 0.60 7.66 3.67
C PRO A 76 1.36 7.48 4.99
N ASN A 77 2.48 6.75 5.00
CA ASN A 77 3.28 6.50 6.21
C ASN A 77 4.02 7.75 6.71
N LEU A 78 4.03 8.83 5.92
CA LEU A 78 4.50 10.15 6.33
C LEU A 78 3.46 10.93 7.12
N PHE A 79 2.23 10.44 7.25
CA PHE A 79 1.18 11.18 7.94
C PHE A 79 0.66 10.40 9.15
N PHE A 80 0.20 11.14 10.15
CA PHE A 80 -0.41 10.55 11.35
C PHE A 80 -1.40 11.54 11.95
N LEU A 81 -2.31 11.02 12.78
CA LEU A 81 -3.28 11.85 13.48
C LEU A 81 -2.79 12.21 14.88
N THR A 82 -3.16 13.40 15.30
CA THR A 82 -3.08 13.86 16.68
C THR A 82 -4.47 14.24 17.15
N MET A 83 -4.73 14.09 18.44
CA MET A 83 -5.96 14.57 19.08
C MET A 83 -5.58 15.54 20.18
N GLU A 84 -6.11 16.75 20.09
CA GLU A 84 -6.03 17.71 21.19
C GLU A 84 -7.21 17.51 22.13
N VAL A 85 -6.92 17.42 23.43
CA VAL A 85 -7.90 17.29 24.51
C VAL A 85 -7.71 18.44 25.49
N THR A 86 -8.80 19.15 25.81
CA THR A 86 -8.79 20.21 26.82
C THR A 86 -9.38 19.70 28.14
N VAL A 87 -8.60 19.75 29.22
CA VAL A 87 -9.06 19.43 30.57
C VAL A 87 -9.55 20.71 31.25
N ARG A 88 -10.85 20.97 31.19
CA ARG A 88 -11.45 22.24 31.65
C ARG A 88 -11.13 22.60 33.10
N ARG A 89 -11.06 21.62 34.02
CA ARG A 89 -10.73 21.89 35.45
C ARG A 89 -9.32 22.45 35.67
N ALA A 90 -8.40 22.20 34.74
CA ALA A 90 -7.01 22.64 34.86
C ALA A 90 -6.63 23.69 33.80
N GLY A 91 -7.50 23.98 32.82
CA GLY A 91 -7.17 24.83 31.68
C GLY A 91 -6.06 24.28 30.79
N VAL A 92 -5.65 23.02 30.99
CA VAL A 92 -4.54 22.39 30.27
C VAL A 92 -5.03 21.78 28.97
N ARG A 93 -4.32 22.11 27.87
CA ARG A 93 -4.50 21.51 26.55
C ARG A 93 -3.38 20.48 26.35
N THR A 94 -3.77 19.24 26.07
CA THR A 94 -2.82 18.15 25.82
C THR A 94 -2.99 17.65 24.39
N VAL A 95 -1.89 17.47 23.67
CA VAL A 95 -1.89 16.86 22.34
C VAL A 95 -1.44 15.41 22.45
N LEU A 96 -2.31 14.50 22.04
CA LEU A 96 -2.05 13.07 21.99
C LEU A 96 -1.69 12.68 20.56
N VAL A 97 -0.56 11.99 20.38
CA VAL A 97 -0.24 11.31 19.11
C VAL A 97 -1.05 10.03 19.05
N LEU A 98 -1.82 9.85 17.99
CA LEU A 98 -2.64 8.66 17.81
C LEU A 98 -1.86 7.59 17.04
N ASP A 99 -2.03 6.37 17.50
CA ASP A 99 -1.57 5.17 16.82
C ASP A 99 -2.37 4.92 15.52
N GLU A 100 -1.79 4.18 14.56
CA GLU A 100 -2.37 3.97 13.24
C GLU A 100 -3.68 3.16 13.31
N GLU A 101 -3.78 2.26 14.29
CA GLU A 101 -4.92 1.40 14.58
C GLU A 101 -5.96 2.07 15.49
N ALA A 102 -5.65 3.24 16.07
CA ALA A 102 -6.58 3.97 16.92
C ALA A 102 -7.84 4.37 16.15
N ARG A 103 -8.99 4.43 16.82
CA ARG A 103 -10.31 4.65 16.21
C ARG A 103 -10.86 6.03 16.56
N PRO A 104 -10.78 7.03 15.67
CA PRO A 104 -11.13 8.42 16.00
C PRO A 104 -12.58 8.61 16.46
N ALA A 105 -13.53 7.87 15.88
CA ALA A 105 -14.93 7.93 16.28
C ALA A 105 -15.17 7.45 17.73
N ALA A 106 -14.51 6.35 18.13
CA ALA A 106 -14.57 5.86 19.50
C ALA A 106 -13.92 6.86 20.48
N LEU A 107 -12.75 7.38 20.13
CA LEU A 107 -12.08 8.42 20.92
C LEU A 107 -12.94 9.67 21.06
N GLN A 108 -13.60 10.13 19.99
CA GLN A 108 -14.49 11.29 20.05
C GLN A 108 -15.70 11.04 20.97
N ALA A 109 -16.28 9.84 20.94
CA ALA A 109 -17.44 9.49 21.76
C ALA A 109 -17.13 9.42 23.27
N CYS A 110 -15.90 9.05 23.64
CA CYS A 110 -15.44 9.04 25.03
C CYS A 110 -15.22 10.44 25.62
N HIS A 111 -15.33 11.51 24.82
CA HIS A 111 -15.12 12.89 25.23
C HIS A 111 -16.44 13.69 25.20
N PRO A 112 -17.33 13.51 26.21
CA PRO A 112 -18.70 14.00 26.20
C PRO A 112 -18.86 15.52 26.14
N THR A 113 -17.79 16.29 26.36
CA THR A 113 -17.85 17.77 26.41
C THR A 113 -17.45 18.47 25.09
N GLY A 114 -17.11 17.72 24.03
CA GLY A 114 -17.21 18.23 22.65
C GLY A 114 -16.00 18.93 22.01
N ASP A 115 -14.83 18.96 22.64
CA ASP A 115 -13.66 19.71 22.13
C ASP A 115 -12.53 18.81 21.58
N SER A 116 -12.82 17.57 21.17
CA SER A 116 -11.81 16.69 20.55
C SER A 116 -11.41 17.21 19.18
N ARG A 117 -10.19 17.73 19.06
CA ARG A 117 -9.67 18.31 17.82
C ARG A 117 -8.65 17.36 17.19
N PHE A 118 -9.05 16.70 16.10
CA PHE A 118 -8.14 15.86 15.33
C PHE A 118 -7.35 16.66 14.31
N ALA A 119 -6.04 16.49 14.26
CA ALA A 119 -5.20 17.14 13.25
C ALA A 119 -4.27 16.14 12.58
N LEU A 120 -4.14 16.26 11.25
CA LEU A 120 -3.19 15.51 10.44
C LEU A 120 -1.82 16.19 10.53
N GLN A 121 -0.82 15.42 10.92
CA GLN A 121 0.57 15.85 11.06
C GLN A 121 1.46 15.06 10.10
N THR A 122 2.67 15.58 9.84
CA THR A 122 3.67 14.92 8.98
C THR A 122 4.85 14.42 9.81
N ARG A 123 5.31 13.21 9.51
CA ARG A 123 6.56 12.62 9.99
C ARG A 123 7.72 13.02 9.08
N ARG A 124 8.94 12.86 9.58
CA ARG A 124 10.15 12.99 8.75
C ARG A 124 10.22 11.82 7.78
N GLY A 125 10.76 12.09 6.59
CA GLY A 125 11.02 11.11 5.55
C GLY A 125 12.34 11.40 4.85
N GLY A 126 12.63 10.63 3.80
CA GLY A 126 13.80 10.80 2.95
C GLY A 126 13.44 10.69 1.47
N LEU A 127 14.22 11.37 0.63
CA LEU A 127 14.09 11.27 -0.82
C LEU A 127 14.77 10.00 -1.31
N VAL A 128 14.04 9.21 -2.08
CA VAL A 128 14.58 8.08 -2.85
C VAL A 128 14.47 8.38 -4.33
N LYS A 129 15.55 8.11 -5.07
CA LYS A 129 15.60 8.23 -6.53
C LYS A 129 15.37 6.86 -7.15
N ILE A 130 14.41 6.75 -8.06
CA ILE A 130 13.99 5.50 -8.68
C ILE A 130 14.00 5.65 -10.20
N TYR A 131 14.77 4.82 -10.88
CA TYR A 131 14.72 4.71 -12.33
C TYR A 131 13.51 3.86 -12.73
N ASP A 132 12.55 4.48 -13.41
CA ASP A 132 11.19 3.98 -13.57
C ASP A 132 10.73 3.87 -15.03
N SER A 133 11.68 3.81 -15.96
CA SER A 133 11.41 3.67 -17.40
C SER A 133 10.55 2.45 -17.75
N ALA A 134 10.56 1.41 -16.89
CA ALA A 134 9.69 0.24 -17.01
C ALA A 134 8.20 0.55 -16.76
N VAL A 135 7.90 1.61 -15.99
CA VAL A 135 6.55 2.12 -15.71
C VAL A 135 6.16 3.20 -16.71
N MET A 136 7.03 4.20 -16.89
CA MET A 136 6.85 5.30 -17.84
C MET A 136 8.00 5.29 -18.87
N PRO A 137 7.80 4.77 -20.09
CA PRO A 137 8.81 4.79 -21.12
C PRO A 137 9.33 6.21 -21.38
N GLY A 138 10.65 6.37 -21.43
CA GLY A 138 11.31 7.67 -21.61
C GLY A 138 11.52 8.48 -20.32
N SER A 139 10.98 8.04 -19.18
CA SER A 139 11.33 8.63 -17.88
C SER A 139 12.78 8.32 -17.52
N GLN A 140 13.51 9.32 -17.04
CA GLN A 140 14.87 9.16 -16.53
C GLN A 140 14.85 8.57 -15.13
N TYR A 141 14.25 9.29 -14.18
CA TYR A 141 14.02 8.83 -12.83
C TYR A 141 12.89 9.64 -12.20
N LYS A 142 12.29 9.08 -11.15
CA LYS A 142 11.40 9.78 -10.25
C LYS A 142 12.02 9.88 -8.86
N SER A 143 11.89 11.05 -8.23
CA SER A 143 12.24 11.23 -6.82
C SER A 143 10.98 11.24 -5.98
N LEU A 144 10.92 10.38 -4.98
CA LEU A 144 9.78 10.27 -4.06
C LEU A 144 10.25 10.53 -2.63
N LEU A 145 9.51 11.37 -1.91
CA LEU A 145 9.68 11.54 -0.47
C LEU A 145 8.88 10.44 0.24
N ILE A 146 9.58 9.56 0.96
CA ILE A 146 8.96 8.41 1.64
C ILE A 146 9.37 8.29 3.10
N SER A 147 8.58 7.56 3.88
CA SER A 147 8.85 7.18 5.26
C SER A 147 9.88 6.05 5.32
N GLU A 148 10.59 5.93 6.44
CA GLU A 148 11.46 4.79 6.72
C GLU A 148 10.71 3.48 6.90
N ARG A 149 9.38 3.53 7.07
CA ARG A 149 8.49 2.37 7.21
C ARG A 149 7.90 1.88 5.89
N THR A 150 8.08 2.64 4.81
CA THR A 150 7.46 2.36 3.53
C THR A 150 8.12 1.16 2.89
N THR A 151 7.32 0.16 2.55
CA THR A 151 7.81 -1.07 1.92
C THR A 151 8.03 -0.86 0.41
N VAL A 152 8.69 -1.83 -0.24
CA VAL A 152 8.87 -1.83 -1.69
C VAL A 152 7.52 -1.83 -2.42
N ASP A 153 6.56 -2.64 -1.97
CA ASP A 153 5.22 -2.69 -2.59
C ASP A 153 4.48 -1.36 -2.44
N GLU A 154 4.54 -0.74 -1.25
CA GLU A 154 3.96 0.58 -1.04
C GLU A 154 4.65 1.65 -1.92
N LEU A 155 5.98 1.61 -2.04
CA LEU A 155 6.73 2.50 -2.92
C LEU A 155 6.30 2.35 -4.39
N LEU A 156 6.17 1.12 -4.88
CA LEU A 156 5.70 0.83 -6.23
C LEU A 156 4.26 1.32 -6.42
N GLN A 157 3.40 1.14 -5.42
CA GLN A 157 2.02 1.65 -5.48
C GLN A 157 1.99 3.18 -5.56
N ILE A 158 2.83 3.88 -4.79
CA ILE A 158 2.96 5.34 -4.83
C ILE A 158 3.46 5.79 -6.21
N LEU A 159 4.47 5.11 -6.76
CA LEU A 159 5.01 5.38 -8.09
C LEU A 159 3.95 5.22 -9.18
N LEU A 160 3.15 4.14 -9.13
CA LEU A 160 2.04 3.93 -10.05
C LEU A 160 0.97 5.03 -9.92
N ASN A 161 0.68 5.46 -8.69
CA ASN A 161 -0.26 6.56 -8.43
C ASN A 161 0.22 7.89 -9.01
N CYS A 162 1.53 8.14 -9.09
CA CYS A 162 2.07 9.34 -9.75
C CYS A 162 1.70 9.42 -11.23
N TYR A 163 1.60 8.28 -11.90
CA TYR A 163 1.24 8.18 -13.32
C TYR A 163 -0.22 7.81 -13.53
N ASN A 164 -1.02 7.77 -12.46
CA ASN A 164 -2.42 7.35 -12.47
C ASN A 164 -2.59 5.96 -13.14
N SER A 165 -1.58 5.09 -13.02
CA SER A 165 -1.59 3.74 -13.59
C SER A 165 -2.52 2.83 -12.77
N LYS A 166 -3.22 1.95 -13.48
CA LYS A 166 -4.09 0.90 -12.89
C LYS A 166 -3.42 -0.48 -12.88
N GLU A 167 -2.16 -0.56 -13.30
CA GLU A 167 -1.38 -1.77 -13.18
C GLU A 167 -1.21 -2.16 -11.71
N ARG A 168 -0.93 -3.44 -11.45
CA ARG A 168 -0.78 -3.92 -10.08
C ARG A 168 0.69 -4.00 -9.70
N VAL A 169 1.00 -3.79 -8.43
CA VAL A 169 2.37 -3.79 -7.91
C VAL A 169 3.11 -5.08 -8.21
N GLU A 170 2.43 -6.23 -8.25
CA GLU A 170 3.07 -7.54 -8.48
C GLU A 170 3.58 -7.71 -9.93
N GLN A 171 3.21 -6.79 -10.83
CA GLN A 171 3.76 -6.71 -12.18
C GLN A 171 5.17 -6.11 -12.21
N PHE A 172 5.63 -5.56 -11.09
CA PHE A 172 6.91 -4.87 -10.99
C PHE A 172 7.76 -5.43 -9.87
N SER A 173 9.05 -5.13 -9.92
CA SER A 173 9.99 -5.40 -8.84
C SER A 173 11.04 -4.31 -8.79
N LEU A 174 11.47 -3.98 -7.57
CA LEU A 174 12.52 -3.01 -7.32
C LEU A 174 13.86 -3.73 -7.17
N TYR A 175 14.88 -3.20 -7.82
CA TYR A 175 16.25 -3.66 -7.73
C TYR A 175 17.12 -2.54 -7.18
N GLU A 176 18.09 -2.89 -6.34
CA GLU A 176 19.28 -2.06 -6.17
C GLU A 176 20.34 -2.52 -7.19
N VAL A 177 20.95 -1.58 -7.89
CA VAL A 177 21.88 -1.85 -8.98
C VAL A 177 23.11 -0.96 -8.85
N ASN A 178 24.29 -1.55 -9.04
CA ASN A 178 25.56 -0.82 -9.17
C ASN A 178 26.05 -0.94 -10.62
N SER A 179 25.99 0.17 -11.36
CA SER A 179 26.42 0.19 -12.76
C SER A 179 27.92 -0.08 -12.94
N SER A 180 28.75 0.21 -11.93
CA SER A 180 30.20 0.08 -12.02
C SER A 180 30.71 -1.35 -11.78
N GLN A 181 29.92 -2.21 -11.15
CA GLN A 181 30.36 -3.53 -10.67
C GLN A 181 29.48 -4.70 -11.17
N GLU A 182 28.59 -4.45 -12.13
CA GLU A 182 27.58 -5.42 -12.61
C GLU A 182 26.75 -6.08 -11.49
N TYR A 183 26.69 -5.44 -10.31
CA TYR A 183 25.90 -5.93 -9.18
C TYR A 183 24.44 -5.52 -9.35
N GLN A 184 23.54 -6.48 -9.14
CA GLN A 184 22.11 -6.25 -9.03
C GLN A 184 21.51 -7.18 -8.00
N ARG A 185 20.62 -6.64 -7.17
CA ARG A 185 19.84 -7.42 -6.21
C ARG A 185 18.38 -7.00 -6.28
N LYS A 186 17.49 -7.99 -6.42
CA LYS A 186 16.05 -7.80 -6.26
C LYS A 186 15.75 -7.61 -4.78
N LEU A 187 15.03 -6.54 -4.44
CA LEU A 187 14.54 -6.33 -3.09
C LEU A 187 13.25 -7.13 -2.84
N HIS A 188 13.06 -7.54 -1.58
CA HIS A 188 11.83 -8.19 -1.14
C HIS A 188 10.69 -7.16 -1.11
N PRO A 189 9.42 -7.55 -1.39
CA PRO A 189 8.25 -6.67 -1.26
C PRO A 189 8.15 -5.94 0.08
N ASP A 190 8.58 -6.61 1.16
CA ASP A 190 8.57 -6.07 2.53
C ASP A 190 9.87 -5.33 2.92
N ASP A 191 10.88 -5.28 2.04
CA ASP A 191 12.08 -4.45 2.29
C ASP A 191 11.69 -2.97 2.32
N HIS A 192 12.47 -2.16 3.02
CA HIS A 192 12.16 -0.73 3.24
C HIS A 192 13.17 0.13 2.46
N PRO A 193 12.82 0.68 1.28
CA PRO A 193 13.77 1.27 0.34
C PRO A 193 14.61 2.41 0.94
N LEU A 194 14.02 3.24 1.80
CA LEU A 194 14.78 4.31 2.44
C LEU A 194 15.87 3.77 3.36
N ARG A 195 15.59 2.70 4.12
CA ARG A 195 16.60 2.05 4.97
C ARG A 195 17.67 1.36 4.15
N VAL A 196 17.28 0.73 3.02
CA VAL A 196 18.23 0.15 2.07
C VAL A 196 19.18 1.23 1.54
N GLN A 197 18.65 2.37 1.09
CA GLN A 197 19.44 3.49 0.60
C GLN A 197 20.39 4.07 1.67
N GLN A 198 19.92 4.19 2.91
CA GLN A 198 20.73 4.68 4.03
C GLN A 198 21.89 3.73 4.39
N ALA A 199 21.79 2.45 4.05
CA ALA A 199 22.83 1.46 4.29
C ALA A 199 23.89 1.41 3.16
N TRP A 200 23.70 2.14 2.07
CA TRP A 200 24.67 2.16 0.97
C TRP A 200 25.97 2.86 1.37
N LEU A 201 27.10 2.24 1.01
CA LEU A 201 28.41 2.86 1.17
C LEU A 201 28.59 3.96 0.12
N PRO A 202 29.11 5.16 0.46
CA PRO A 202 29.28 6.27 -0.48
C PRO A 202 30.10 5.93 -1.73
N GLN A 203 31.02 4.96 -1.60
CA GLN A 203 31.85 4.48 -2.70
C GLN A 203 31.10 3.62 -3.73
N HIS A 204 29.93 3.08 -3.38
CA HIS A 204 29.11 2.28 -4.28
C HIS A 204 28.11 3.19 -4.97
N GLN A 205 28.18 3.26 -6.31
CA GLN A 205 27.23 4.03 -7.13
C GLN A 205 25.93 3.25 -7.32
N LEU A 206 25.24 2.99 -6.20
CA LEU A 206 23.99 2.26 -6.15
C LEU A 206 22.81 3.18 -6.49
N HIS A 207 21.82 2.61 -7.17
CA HIS A 207 20.54 3.26 -7.44
C HIS A 207 19.42 2.24 -7.49
N PHE A 208 18.17 2.71 -7.31
CA PHE A 208 16.99 1.87 -7.49
C PHE A 208 16.54 1.83 -8.93
N LEU A 209 16.20 0.64 -9.42
CA LEU A 209 15.68 0.40 -10.77
C LEU A 209 14.42 -0.46 -10.71
N VAL A 210 13.36 -0.01 -11.37
CA VAL A 210 12.11 -0.78 -11.53
C VAL A 210 12.21 -1.66 -12.77
N ARG A 211 11.77 -2.92 -12.65
CA ARG A 211 11.63 -3.84 -13.79
C ARG A 211 10.25 -4.49 -13.79
N ARG A 212 9.79 -4.86 -14.99
CA ARG A 212 8.53 -5.62 -15.18
C ARG A 212 8.78 -7.11 -14.94
N ASN A 213 7.85 -7.76 -14.23
CA ASN A 213 7.81 -9.20 -14.03
C ASN A 213 7.07 -9.86 -15.20
N THR A 214 7.81 -10.55 -16.07
CA THR A 214 7.25 -11.27 -17.24
C THR A 214 6.28 -12.38 -16.83
N ASP A 215 6.53 -13.01 -15.68
CA ASP A 215 5.83 -14.22 -15.25
C ASP A 215 4.47 -13.94 -14.61
N TYR A 216 4.17 -12.67 -14.30
CA TYR A 216 2.89 -12.27 -13.70
C TYR A 216 1.70 -12.70 -14.58
N ARG A 217 1.81 -12.60 -15.91
CA ARG A 217 0.75 -13.03 -16.83
C ARG A 217 0.53 -14.55 -16.81
N MET A 218 1.57 -15.33 -16.54
CA MET A 218 1.51 -16.79 -16.60
C MET A 218 0.76 -17.40 -15.41
N ARG A 219 0.81 -16.77 -14.22
CA ARG A 219 0.09 -17.26 -13.03
C ARG A 219 -1.43 -17.16 -13.13
N ARG A 220 -1.96 -16.24 -13.95
CA ARG A 220 -3.42 -16.10 -14.14
C ARG A 220 -3.98 -17.12 -15.14
N GLY A 221 -3.14 -17.75 -15.97
CA GLY A 221 -3.55 -18.70 -17.01
C GLY A 221 -3.34 -20.18 -16.68
N LYS A 222 -2.66 -20.52 -15.57
CA LYS A 222 -2.38 -21.90 -15.17
C LYS A 222 -3.10 -22.27 -13.86
N GLN A 223 -4.43 -22.18 -13.85
CA GLN A 223 -5.23 -23.08 -13.02
C GLN A 223 -5.58 -24.29 -13.89
N THR A 224 -4.64 -25.23 -13.99
CA THR A 224 -4.94 -26.57 -14.52
C THR A 224 -5.86 -27.28 -13.51
N PRO A 225 -7.03 -27.79 -13.92
CA PRO A 225 -7.83 -28.66 -13.06
C PRO A 225 -6.98 -29.88 -12.70
N TRP A 226 -6.90 -30.22 -11.42
CA TRP A 226 -6.26 -31.45 -10.98
C TRP A 226 -7.13 -32.63 -11.45
N SER A 227 -6.75 -33.26 -12.56
CA SER A 227 -7.31 -34.54 -12.96
C SER A 227 -6.49 -35.66 -12.30
N PRO A 228 -7.12 -36.58 -11.53
CA PRO A 228 -6.43 -37.75 -11.04
C PRO A 228 -6.42 -38.79 -12.17
N GLU A 229 -5.40 -38.77 -13.03
CA GLU A 229 -5.24 -39.81 -14.04
C GLU A 229 -4.22 -40.86 -13.59
N LEU A 230 -4.67 -42.10 -13.73
CA LEU A 230 -4.03 -43.34 -13.31
C LEU A 230 -2.65 -43.53 -13.94
N ALA A 231 -1.75 -44.14 -13.17
CA ALA A 231 -0.44 -44.59 -13.62
C ALA A 231 -0.56 -45.63 -14.75
N SER A 232 0.25 -45.46 -15.81
CA SER A 232 0.64 -46.54 -16.74
C SER A 232 1.96 -46.19 -17.47
N ILE A 233 3.05 -46.72 -16.90
CA ILE A 233 4.30 -47.35 -17.42
C ILE A 233 4.79 -47.03 -18.88
N PRO A 234 6.13 -46.92 -19.11
CA PRO A 234 6.74 -46.30 -20.30
C PRO A 234 7.23 -47.28 -21.37
N SER A 235 7.47 -46.78 -22.60
CA SER A 235 8.14 -47.51 -23.69
C SER A 235 9.13 -46.63 -24.50
N SER A 236 10.43 -46.89 -24.28
CA SER A 236 11.60 -46.93 -25.20
C SER A 236 11.75 -45.99 -26.44
N THR A 237 12.73 -45.07 -26.37
CA THR A 237 13.95 -44.76 -27.23
C THR A 237 13.96 -44.97 -28.78
N PRO A 238 14.92 -44.42 -29.59
CA PRO A 238 16.18 -43.69 -29.28
C PRO A 238 16.60 -42.48 -30.20
N LEU A 239 17.64 -41.77 -29.71
CA LEU A 239 18.77 -41.04 -30.38
C LEU A 239 18.60 -40.30 -31.73
N ASN A 240 19.03 -39.02 -31.75
CA ASN A 240 20.12 -38.61 -32.64
C ASN A 240 20.88 -37.36 -32.13
N SER A 241 22.05 -37.11 -32.70
CA SER A 241 23.23 -36.53 -32.09
C SER A 241 23.75 -35.26 -32.78
N ARG A 242 24.59 -34.51 -32.03
CA ARG A 242 25.76 -33.69 -32.44
C ARG A 242 25.58 -32.28 -33.07
N GLY A 243 26.46 -31.38 -32.57
CA GLY A 243 27.06 -30.23 -33.29
C GLY A 243 26.90 -28.89 -32.56
N MET A 244 27.74 -28.52 -31.58
CA MET A 244 29.01 -27.76 -31.66
C MET A 244 28.90 -26.32 -32.21
N LEU A 245 29.36 -25.37 -31.38
CA LEU A 245 29.59 -23.92 -31.61
C LEU A 245 30.77 -23.67 -32.58
N PRO A 246 31.09 -22.42 -32.98
CA PRO A 246 31.94 -21.57 -32.10
C PRO A 246 31.66 -20.06 -32.09
N LEU A 247 32.26 -19.45 -31.06
CA LEU A 247 32.51 -18.04 -30.75
C LEU A 247 33.08 -17.20 -31.90
N SER A 248 32.79 -15.89 -31.85
CA SER A 248 33.78 -14.87 -32.22
C SER A 248 33.57 -13.58 -31.42
N SER A 249 34.66 -13.19 -30.76
CA SER A 249 34.89 -12.02 -29.91
C SER A 249 35.44 -10.83 -30.70
N THR A 250 35.10 -9.59 -30.33
CA THR A 250 36.00 -8.43 -30.52
C THR A 250 35.71 -7.32 -29.51
N ALA A 251 36.78 -6.75 -28.97
CA ALA A 251 36.86 -5.77 -27.88
C ALA A 251 36.63 -4.31 -28.35
N PRO A 252 36.45 -3.34 -27.43
CA PRO A 252 35.97 -1.99 -27.74
C PRO A 252 37.10 -0.95 -27.87
N SER A 253 36.81 0.16 -28.55
CA SER A 253 37.64 1.37 -28.55
C SER A 253 36.95 2.51 -27.81
N THR A 254 37.79 3.20 -27.03
CA THR A 254 37.62 4.38 -26.20
C THR A 254 37.16 5.63 -26.95
N SER A 255 36.31 6.45 -26.32
CA SER A 255 36.54 7.90 -26.17
C SER A 255 35.45 8.58 -25.32
N SER A 256 35.90 9.25 -24.26
CA SER A 256 35.23 10.40 -23.62
C SER A 256 35.54 11.68 -24.42
N PRO A 257 34.75 12.76 -24.35
CA PRO A 257 34.86 13.68 -23.21
C PRO A 257 33.56 14.40 -22.76
N PHE A 258 33.61 14.83 -21.49
CA PHE A 258 32.93 15.94 -20.82
C PHE A 258 32.02 16.88 -21.64
N ALA A 259 30.83 17.18 -21.08
CA ALA A 259 30.47 18.53 -20.64
C ALA A 259 29.15 18.54 -19.86
N ASP A 260 29.16 19.34 -18.80
CA ASP A 260 28.08 19.95 -18.02
C ASP A 260 26.68 19.99 -18.65
N TYR A 261 25.63 19.83 -17.85
CA TYR A 261 24.69 20.94 -17.61
C TYR A 261 23.83 20.70 -16.36
N GLU A 262 23.85 21.74 -15.54
CA GLU A 262 23.00 22.01 -14.38
C GLU A 262 21.49 21.90 -14.66
N ASN A 263 20.77 21.85 -13.54
CA ASN A 263 19.44 22.43 -13.33
C ASN A 263 18.33 21.97 -14.27
N TYR A 264 17.34 21.24 -13.73
CA TYR A 264 15.93 21.65 -13.82
C TYR A 264 15.11 20.94 -12.74
N PHE A 265 14.77 21.69 -11.69
CA PHE A 265 13.57 21.46 -10.89
C PHE A 265 12.37 21.92 -11.71
N TYR A 266 11.35 21.07 -11.87
CA TYR A 266 10.00 21.53 -12.22
C TYR A 266 8.98 20.90 -11.26
N ILE A 267 8.40 21.81 -10.45
CA ILE A 267 7.01 21.90 -9.97
C ILE A 267 6.14 20.64 -10.00
#